data_AF-A0A8T0WHC6-F1
#
_entry.id   AF-A0A8T0WHC6-F1
#
_cell.length_a   1.000
_cell.length_b   1.000
_cell.length_c   1.000
_cell.angle_alpha   90.00
_cell.angle_beta   90.00
_cell.angle_gamma   90.00
#
_symmetry.space_group_name_H-M   'P 1'
#
loop_
_entity.id
_entity.type
_entity.pdbx_description
1 polymer ?
#
loop_
_entity_poly.entity_id
_entity_poly.type
_entity_poly.pdbx_seq_one_letter_code
_entity_poly.pdbx_strand_id
1 'polypeptide(L)'
;MATACRFAAPLGLAAPPRGRAPAGVVVAVAQCGSKVSRGVAVRATSSGEGATEDVPEIVKAAQDAWDKVEDKYAVATIGVAAIVALWTAAGALKAIEKLPLLPGVLEIVGIGYTGWFTYRNLVFQPDREALISKVKSTYKEITGSSS
;
A
#
# COMPACT_ATOMS: atom_id res chain seq x y z
N MET A 1 -23.31 48.62 20.17
CA MET A 1 -23.88 48.61 21.53
C MET A 1 -24.17 47.16 21.89
N ALA A 2 -23.76 46.52 22.97
CA ALA A 2 -22.88 46.81 24.10
C ALA A 2 -22.70 45.44 24.81
N THR A 3 -21.48 45.15 25.28
CA THR A 3 -21.10 44.50 26.57
C THR A 3 -21.94 43.31 27.11
N ALA A 4 -21.41 42.24 27.71
CA ALA A 4 -20.21 42.13 28.53
C ALA A 4 -19.88 40.64 28.82
N CYS A 5 -18.59 40.35 28.92
CA CYS A 5 -18.04 39.20 29.62
C CYS A 5 -18.55 39.13 31.08
N ARG A 6 -18.79 37.91 31.57
CA ARG A 6 -18.65 37.62 33.00
C ARG A 6 -17.66 36.48 33.22
N PHE A 7 -16.47 36.92 33.61
CA PHE A 7 -15.42 36.15 34.25
C PHE A 7 -15.74 36.11 35.75
N ALA A 8 -15.82 34.93 36.35
CA ALA A 8 -15.75 34.74 37.79
C ALA A 8 -14.98 33.45 38.07
N ALA A 9 -13.78 33.61 38.60
CA ALA A 9 -12.92 32.56 39.14
C ALA A 9 -13.10 32.51 40.69
N PRO A 10 -12.22 31.85 41.47
CA PRO A 10 -12.12 30.40 41.66
C PRO A 10 -12.14 30.04 43.17
N LEU A 11 -12.71 28.90 43.60
CA LEU A 11 -12.47 28.41 44.97
C LEU A 11 -12.52 26.86 45.04
N GLY A 12 -11.33 26.27 45.19
CA GLY A 12 -11.04 25.31 46.26
C GLY A 12 -11.47 23.84 46.14
N LEU A 13 -10.48 22.96 46.37
CA LEU A 13 -10.55 21.53 46.78
C LEU A 13 -10.93 20.52 45.68
N ALA A 14 -10.23 19.40 45.45
CA ALA A 14 -9.05 18.77 46.05
C ALA A 14 -8.50 17.75 45.03
N ALA A 15 -7.17 17.53 45.02
CA ALA A 15 -6.52 16.53 44.17
C ALA A 15 -6.62 15.11 44.79
N PRO A 16 -6.97 14.06 44.04
CA PRO A 16 -6.81 12.67 44.47
C PRO A 16 -5.36 12.18 44.26
N PRO A 17 -4.95 11.09 44.93
CA PRO A 17 -3.55 10.86 45.30
C PRO A 17 -2.66 10.32 44.17
N ARG A 18 -1.36 10.60 44.30
CA ARG A 18 -0.24 10.03 43.54
C ARG A 18 -0.30 8.50 43.54
N GLY A 19 -0.69 7.93 42.39
CA GLY A 19 -0.48 6.52 42.06
C GLY A 19 0.99 6.25 41.78
N ARG A 20 1.52 5.24 42.47
CA ARG A 20 2.89 4.73 42.42
C ARG A 20 3.18 4.12 41.03
N ALA A 21 4.25 4.56 40.38
CA ALA A 21 4.71 4.02 39.11
C ALA A 21 5.13 2.55 39.26
N PRO A 22 4.76 1.64 38.34
CA PRO A 22 5.49 0.39 38.16
C PRO A 22 6.78 0.67 37.39
N ALA A 23 7.89 0.17 37.92
CA ALA A 23 9.19 0.15 37.26
C ALA A 23 9.11 -0.76 36.02
N GLY A 24 8.77 -0.18 34.88
CA GLY A 24 8.97 -0.80 33.57
C GLY A 24 10.43 -0.68 33.17
N VAL A 25 11.11 -1.82 33.02
CA VAL A 25 12.45 -1.91 32.43
C VAL A 25 12.37 -1.34 31.02
N VAL A 26 12.95 -0.15 30.81
CA VAL A 26 13.12 0.42 29.48
C VAL A 26 14.33 -0.27 28.86
N VAL A 27 14.10 -1.24 27.97
CA VAL A 27 15.16 -1.81 27.14
C VAL A 27 15.53 -0.75 26.11
N ALA A 28 16.67 -0.09 26.33
CA ALA A 28 17.28 0.79 25.34
C ALA A 28 17.83 -0.07 24.19
N VAL A 29 17.07 -0.21 23.10
CA VAL A 29 17.63 -0.67 21.83
C VAL A 29 18.53 0.44 21.30
N ALA A 30 19.83 0.16 21.22
CA ALA A 30 20.76 1.00 20.48
C ALA A 30 20.42 0.86 18.99
N GLN A 31 19.68 1.84 18.45
CA GLN A 31 19.59 2.01 17.00
C GLN A 31 20.96 2.44 16.49
N CYS A 32 21.78 1.46 16.10
CA CYS A 32 22.94 1.71 15.25
C CYS A 32 22.39 2.13 13.88
N GLY A 33 22.36 3.45 13.64
CA GLY A 33 21.92 4.04 12.40
C GLY A 33 22.88 3.66 11.26
N SER A 34 22.55 2.60 10.52
CA SER A 34 23.17 2.31 9.24
C SER A 34 22.73 3.38 8.23
N LYS A 35 23.47 4.49 8.18
CA LYS A 35 23.44 5.41 7.04
C LYS A 35 24.06 4.70 5.85
N VAL A 36 23.25 3.95 5.11
CA VAL A 36 23.60 3.48 3.77
C VAL A 36 23.07 4.51 2.78
N SER A 37 23.93 5.45 2.41
CA SER A 37 23.68 6.37 1.30
C SER A 37 23.79 5.58 -0.01
N ARG A 38 22.70 4.97 -0.47
CA ARG A 38 22.58 4.52 -1.86
C ARG A 38 22.10 5.71 -2.69
N GLY A 39 23.06 6.52 -3.13
CA GLY A 39 22.84 7.47 -4.21
C GLY A 39 22.72 6.71 -5.53
N VAL A 40 21.50 6.36 -5.93
CA VAL A 40 21.21 6.07 -7.33
C VAL A 40 21.01 7.43 -8.00
N ALA A 41 21.99 7.83 -8.79
CA ALA A 41 21.82 8.94 -9.73
C ALA A 41 20.93 8.44 -10.87
N VAL A 42 19.61 8.67 -10.76
CA VAL A 42 18.72 8.57 -11.93
C VAL A 42 18.98 9.80 -12.77
N ARG A 43 19.63 9.61 -13.93
CA ARG A 43 19.61 10.61 -15.01
C ARG A 43 18.19 10.60 -15.59
N ALA A 44 17.28 11.31 -14.95
CA ALA A 44 16.06 11.72 -15.60
C ALA A 44 16.47 12.71 -16.67
N THR A 45 16.28 12.35 -17.93
CA THR A 45 16.20 13.35 -19.00
C THR A 45 14.83 14.03 -18.84
N SER A 46 14.59 14.70 -17.71
CA SER A 46 13.66 15.81 -17.71
C SER A 46 14.36 16.88 -18.51
N SER A 47 14.13 16.83 -19.82
CA SER A 47 14.33 17.93 -20.75
C SER A 47 13.73 19.15 -20.07
N GLY A 48 14.63 19.93 -19.51
CA GLY A 48 14.37 20.97 -18.53
C GLY A 48 15.47 22.01 -18.61
N GLU A 49 15.90 22.28 -19.84
CA GLU A 49 16.76 23.38 -20.30
C GLU A 49 16.35 23.51 -21.79
N GLY A 50 15.64 24.59 -22.16
CA GLY A 50 15.17 24.79 -23.55
C GLY A 50 13.69 25.12 -23.78
N ALA A 51 12.98 25.66 -22.79
CA ALA A 51 11.61 26.13 -22.99
C ALA A 51 11.60 27.47 -23.74
N THR A 52 11.78 27.44 -25.06
CA THR A 52 11.11 28.29 -26.07
C THR A 52 11.62 28.05 -27.50
N GLU A 53 12.80 27.44 -27.69
CA GLU A 53 13.37 27.17 -29.03
C GLU A 53 13.51 25.67 -29.38
N ASP A 54 13.49 24.75 -28.42
CA ASP A 54 13.59 23.29 -28.66
C ASP A 54 12.24 22.59 -28.84
N VAL A 55 11.15 23.25 -28.44
CA VAL A 55 9.76 22.82 -28.69
C VAL A 55 9.48 22.59 -30.19
N PRO A 56 9.86 23.49 -31.11
CA PRO A 56 9.66 23.25 -32.54
C PRO A 56 10.49 22.06 -33.06
N GLU A 57 11.71 21.81 -32.58
CA GLU A 57 12.51 20.64 -33.02
C GLU A 57 11.92 19.31 -32.54
N ILE A 58 11.44 19.23 -31.29
CA ILE A 58 10.83 18.02 -30.75
C ILE A 58 9.49 17.73 -31.46
N VAL A 59 8.71 18.77 -31.73
CA VAL A 59 7.46 18.64 -32.49
C VAL A 59 7.73 18.27 -33.94
N LYS A 60 8.80 18.80 -34.57
CA LYS A 60 9.23 18.41 -35.93
C LYS A 60 9.69 16.96 -35.98
N ALA A 61 10.55 16.52 -35.04
CA ALA A 61 10.98 15.14 -34.95
C ALA A 61 9.81 14.17 -34.69
N ALA A 62 8.84 14.59 -33.87
CA ALA A 62 7.60 13.85 -33.69
C ALA A 62 6.78 13.84 -34.99
N GLN A 63 6.58 14.97 -35.67
CA GLN A 63 5.87 15.03 -36.95
C GLN A 63 6.52 14.15 -38.01
N ASP A 64 7.85 14.21 -38.18
CA ASP A 64 8.61 13.31 -39.06
C ASP A 64 8.43 11.83 -38.69
N ALA A 65 8.40 11.50 -37.40
CA ALA A 65 8.14 10.15 -36.92
C ALA A 65 6.68 9.72 -37.14
N TRP A 66 5.72 10.64 -37.04
CA TRP A 66 4.30 10.41 -37.31
C TRP A 66 3.99 10.32 -38.81
N ASP A 67 4.70 11.08 -39.66
CA ASP A 67 4.58 11.07 -41.12
C ASP A 67 5.22 9.84 -41.75
N LYS A 68 6.26 9.28 -41.12
CA LYS A 68 6.84 7.98 -41.51
C LYS A 68 5.96 6.78 -41.20
N VAL A 69 4.99 6.91 -40.30
CA VAL A 69 4.04 5.83 -40.03
C VAL A 69 2.98 5.84 -41.13
N GLU A 70 2.96 4.79 -41.95
CA GLU A 70 2.03 4.72 -43.08
C GLU A 70 0.58 4.52 -42.62
N ASP A 71 0.36 3.85 -41.49
CA ASP A 71 -0.96 3.53 -40.92
C ASP A 71 -1.35 4.43 -39.74
N LYS A 72 -1.39 5.75 -39.96
CA LYS A 72 -1.81 6.74 -38.94
C LYS A 72 -3.16 6.42 -38.30
N TYR A 73 -4.08 5.84 -39.08
CA TYR A 73 -5.42 5.46 -38.61
C TYR A 73 -5.37 4.26 -37.65
N ALA A 74 -4.48 3.29 -37.89
CA ALA A 74 -4.28 2.15 -37.00
C ALA A 74 -3.66 2.60 -35.67
N VAL A 75 -2.65 3.49 -35.72
CA VAL A 75 -2.05 4.04 -34.50
C VAL A 75 -3.04 4.92 -33.73
N ALA A 76 -3.84 5.73 -34.43
CA ALA A 76 -4.87 6.55 -33.80
C ALA A 76 -5.96 5.69 -33.13
N THR A 77 -6.43 4.62 -33.79
CA THR A 77 -7.44 3.73 -33.21
C THR A 77 -6.91 2.95 -32.01
N ILE A 78 -5.67 2.47 -32.05
CA ILE A 78 -5.01 1.85 -30.89
C ILE A 78 -4.82 2.88 -29.76
N GLY A 79 -4.44 4.12 -30.09
CA GLY A 79 -4.32 5.20 -29.11
C GLY A 79 -5.65 5.51 -28.42
N VAL A 80 -6.74 5.62 -29.18
CA VAL A 80 -8.08 5.82 -28.62
C VAL A 80 -8.52 4.60 -27.80
N ALA A 81 -8.29 3.38 -28.30
CA ALA A 81 -8.61 2.16 -27.56
C ALA A 81 -7.83 2.08 -26.24
N ALA A 82 -6.56 2.50 -26.22
CA ALA A 82 -5.76 2.57 -25.01
C ALA A 82 -6.32 3.59 -24.00
N ILE A 83 -6.75 4.77 -24.47
CA ILE A 83 -7.38 5.79 -23.61
C ILE A 83 -8.70 5.28 -23.04
N VAL A 84 -9.55 4.65 -23.87
CA VAL A 84 -10.81 4.07 -23.43
C VAL A 84 -10.57 2.94 -22.44
N ALA A 85 -9.60 2.06 -22.71
CA ALA A 85 -9.20 0.99 -21.78
C ALA A 85 -8.72 1.56 -20.45
N LEU A 86 -7.90 2.61 -20.47
CA LEU A 86 -7.43 3.28 -19.26
C LEU A 86 -8.57 3.96 -18.49
N TRP A 87 -9.50 4.62 -19.18
CA TRP A 87 -10.67 5.26 -18.57
C TRP A 87 -11.61 4.21 -17.95
N THR A 88 -11.81 3.10 -18.64
CA THR A 88 -12.64 1.99 -18.17
C THR A 88 -12.01 1.31 -16.97
N ALA A 89 -10.70 1.06 -17.01
CA ALA A 89 -9.94 0.50 -15.89
C ALA A 89 -9.96 1.44 -14.68
N ALA A 90 -9.77 2.75 -14.88
CA ALA A 90 -9.86 3.75 -13.82
C ALA A 90 -11.28 3.85 -13.25
N GLY A 91 -12.32 3.74 -14.08
CA GLY A 91 -13.72 3.68 -13.65
C GLY A 91 -14.03 2.42 -12.85
N ALA A 92 -13.52 1.26 -13.29
CA ALA A 92 -13.65 0.00 -12.58
C ALA A 92 -12.94 0.05 -11.22
N LEU A 93 -11.71 0.56 -11.15
CA LEU A 93 -10.99 0.74 -9.89
C LEU A 93 -11.73 1.67 -8.93
N LYS A 94 -12.29 2.78 -9.43
CA LYS A 94 -13.13 3.67 -8.61
C LYS A 94 -14.43 3.02 -8.15
N ALA A 95 -15.04 2.17 -8.97
CA ALA A 95 -16.21 1.40 -8.58
C ALA A 95 -15.87 0.34 -7.51
N ILE A 96 -14.70 -0.32 -7.64
CA ILE A 96 -14.16 -1.28 -6.68
C ILE A 96 -13.87 -0.58 -5.34
N GLU A 97 -13.22 0.58 -5.33
CA GLU A 97 -12.97 1.37 -4.11
C GLU A 97 -14.27 1.90 -3.47
N LYS A 98 -15.33 2.06 -4.27
CA LYS A 98 -16.67 2.47 -3.82
C LYS A 98 -17.62 1.31 -3.58
N LEU A 99 -17.15 0.07 -3.61
CA LEU A 99 -17.93 -1.10 -3.23
C LEU A 99 -17.79 -1.32 -1.71
N PRO A 100 -18.73 -0.86 -0.87
CA PRO A 100 -18.72 -1.15 0.56
C PRO A 100 -18.86 -2.65 0.88
N LEU A 101 -19.08 -3.49 -0.14
CA LEU A 101 -19.19 -4.93 -0.02
C LEU A 101 -17.84 -5.64 0.02
N LEU A 102 -16.80 -5.14 -0.65
CA LEU A 102 -15.47 -5.78 -0.63
C LEU A 102 -14.89 -5.97 0.78
N PRO A 103 -14.87 -4.94 1.66
CA PRO A 103 -14.39 -5.14 3.02
C PRO A 103 -15.22 -6.17 3.80
N GLY A 104 -16.55 -6.15 3.66
CA GLY A 104 -17.42 -7.12 4.34
C GLY A 104 -17.33 -8.55 3.78
N VAL A 105 -17.18 -8.71 2.46
CA VAL A 105 -17.04 -10.02 1.81
C VAL A 105 -15.69 -10.63 2.15
N LEU A 106 -14.60 -9.86 2.12
CA LEU A 106 -13.28 -10.36 2.53
C LEU A 106 -13.22 -10.70 4.02
N GLU A 107 -13.97 -9.99 4.86
CA GLU A 107 -14.12 -10.32 6.28
C GLU A 107 -14.88 -11.64 6.49
N ILE A 108 -16.01 -11.82 5.81
CA ILE A 108 -16.78 -13.08 5.86
C ILE A 108 -15.96 -14.24 5.29
N VAL A 109 -15.22 -14.02 4.20
CA VAL A 109 -14.32 -15.03 3.62
C VAL A 109 -13.19 -15.36 4.59
N GLY A 110 -12.60 -14.35 5.24
CA GLY A 110 -11.56 -14.54 6.26
C GLY A 110 -12.07 -15.37 7.43
N ILE A 111 -13.19 -14.95 8.04
CA ILE A 111 -13.79 -15.67 9.18
C ILE A 111 -14.28 -17.07 8.76
N GLY A 112 -14.90 -17.19 7.60
CA GLY A 112 -15.38 -18.46 7.06
C GLY A 112 -14.23 -19.43 6.79
N TYR A 113 -13.15 -18.95 6.19
CA TYR A 113 -11.97 -19.78 5.93
C TYR A 113 -11.24 -20.15 7.22
N THR A 114 -11.05 -19.20 8.15
CA THR A 114 -10.44 -19.49 9.46
C THR A 114 -11.29 -20.46 10.28
N GLY A 115 -12.62 -20.32 10.27
CA GLY A 115 -13.55 -21.24 10.93
C GLY A 115 -13.51 -22.63 10.31
N TRP A 116 -13.60 -22.74 8.99
CA TRP A 116 -13.51 -24.02 8.26
C TRP A 116 -12.14 -24.69 8.43
N PHE A 117 -11.06 -23.93 8.34
CA PHE A 117 -9.69 -24.43 8.50
C PHE A 117 -9.48 -24.97 9.92
N THR A 118 -9.90 -24.22 10.94
CA THR A 118 -9.82 -24.65 12.35
C THR A 118 -10.66 -25.90 12.58
N TYR A 119 -11.91 -25.92 12.09
CA TYR A 119 -12.79 -27.07 12.24
C TYR A 119 -12.22 -28.32 11.56
N ARG A 120 -11.72 -28.18 10.33
CA ARG A 120 -11.22 -29.31 9.55
C ARG A 120 -9.86 -29.80 10.03
N ASN A 121 -8.92 -28.89 10.31
CA ASN A 121 -7.52 -29.25 10.49
C ASN A 121 -7.09 -29.31 11.96
N LEU A 122 -7.80 -28.64 12.88
CA LEU A 122 -7.42 -28.59 14.30
C LEU A 122 -8.35 -29.39 15.22
N VAL A 123 -9.66 -29.48 14.92
CA VAL A 123 -10.62 -30.22 15.77
C VAL A 123 -10.53 -31.74 15.55
N PHE A 124 -10.25 -32.18 14.31
CA PHE A 124 -10.20 -33.60 13.99
C PHE A 124 -8.80 -34.19 14.21
N GLN A 125 -8.79 -35.32 14.93
CA GLN A 125 -7.58 -36.06 15.27
C GLN A 125 -6.72 -36.50 14.08
N PRO A 126 -7.27 -37.12 13.01
CA PRO A 126 -6.45 -37.52 11.86
C PRO A 126 -5.91 -36.31 11.08
N ASP A 127 -6.72 -35.25 10.99
CA ASP A 127 -6.38 -34.07 10.18
C ASP A 127 -5.26 -33.23 10.83
N ARG A 128 -5.20 -33.14 12.17
CA ARG A 128 -4.10 -32.44 12.88
C ARG A 128 -2.74 -33.11 12.68
N GLU A 129 -2.69 -34.43 12.64
CA GLU A 129 -1.46 -35.21 12.49
C GLU A 129 -0.95 -35.13 11.04
N ALA A 130 -1.88 -35.17 10.08
CA ALA A 130 -1.57 -34.90 8.68
C ALA A 130 -1.02 -33.48 8.48
N LEU A 131 -1.57 -32.47 9.18
CA LEU A 131 -1.07 -31.10 9.13
C LEU A 131 0.35 -30.97 9.70
N ILE A 132 0.58 -31.52 10.89
CA ILE A 132 1.88 -31.48 11.56
C ILE A 132 2.94 -32.20 10.72
N SER A 133 2.57 -33.33 10.11
CA SER A 133 3.46 -34.07 9.20
C SER A 133 3.84 -33.22 7.98
N LYS A 134 2.86 -32.56 7.34
CA LYS A 134 3.11 -31.66 6.21
C LYS A 134 4.01 -30.49 6.60
N VAL A 135 3.73 -29.82 7.72
CA VAL A 135 4.56 -28.71 8.21
C VAL A 135 6.00 -29.17 8.50
N LYS A 136 6.18 -30.34 9.12
CA LYS A 136 7.51 -30.91 9.36
C LYS A 136 8.25 -31.27 8.07
N SER A 137 7.55 -31.83 7.08
CA SER A 137 8.13 -32.13 5.76
C SER A 137 8.61 -30.86 5.08
N THR A 138 7.73 -29.86 4.96
CA THR A 138 8.04 -28.58 4.34
C THR A 138 9.17 -27.85 5.08
N TYR A 139 9.17 -27.89 6.42
CA TYR A 139 10.26 -27.31 7.20
C TYR A 139 11.59 -28.01 6.91
N LYS A 140 11.60 -29.35 6.91
CA LYS A 140 12.80 -30.16 6.64
C LYS A 140 13.33 -29.94 5.21
N GLU A 141 12.43 -29.76 4.25
CA GLU A 141 12.74 -29.41 2.86
C GLU A 141 13.38 -28.02 2.76
N ILE A 142 12.82 -27.02 3.45
CA ILE A 142 13.34 -25.63 3.42
C ILE A 142 14.68 -25.52 4.17
N THR A 143 14.85 -26.20 5.31
CA THR A 143 16.09 -26.15 6.10
C THR A 143 17.18 -27.08 5.56
N GLY A 144 16.92 -27.80 4.47
CA GLY A 144 17.88 -28.72 3.86
C GLY A 144 18.28 -29.89 4.77
N SER A 145 17.54 -30.17 5.83
CA SER A 145 17.81 -31.29 6.75
C SER A 145 17.40 -32.65 6.17
N SER A 146 17.03 -32.68 4.89
CA SER A 146 16.95 -33.87 4.05
C SER A 146 18.26 -34.04 3.29
N SER A 147 19.31 -34.41 4.00
CA SER A 147 20.54 -35.00 3.47
C SER A 147 20.97 -36.12 4.41
#